data_AF-A0A7X7TXR8-F1
#
_entry.id   AF-A0A7X7TXR8-F1
#
_cell.length_a   1.000
_cell.length_b   1.000
_cell.length_c   1.000
_cell.angle_alpha   90.00
_cell.angle_beta   90.00
_cell.angle_gamma   90.00
#
_symmetry.space_group_name_H-M   'P 1'
#
loop_
_entity.id
_entity.type
_entity.pdbx_description
1 polymer ?
#
loop_
_entity_poly.entity_id
_entity_poly.type
_entity_poly.pdbx_seq_one_letter_code
_entity_poly.pdbx_strand_id
1 'polypeptide(L)'
;MRTRDFVILLVCAVTAVAALFAAGSQLDRINAQREQLKLVSNPALENAPPSLAFATVALGAFRGLIVDILWMRADKLKEEGQFFDALQVAKWITTLQPRFAAVWEFHA
;
A
#
# COMPACT_ATOMS: atom_id res chain seq x y z
N MET A 1 12.74 21.36 38.95
CA MET A 1 12.05 20.20 38.35
C MET A 1 11.81 20.41 36.85
N ARG A 2 11.23 21.54 36.43
CA ARG A 2 10.89 21.86 35.02
C ARG A 2 12.05 21.82 33.99
N THR A 3 13.28 22.17 34.39
CA THR A 3 14.45 22.21 33.49
C THR A 3 14.99 20.83 33.16
N ARG A 4 14.99 19.90 34.12
CA ARG A 4 15.42 18.50 33.91
C ARG A 4 14.50 17.79 32.91
N ASP A 5 13.19 18.00 33.06
CA ASP A 5 12.20 17.37 32.16
C ASP A 5 12.31 17.93 30.74
N PHE A 6 12.63 19.23 30.60
CA PHE A 6 12.87 19.84 29.29
C PHE A 6 14.12 19.29 28.59
N VAL A 7 15.21 19.06 29.35
CA VAL A 7 16.43 18.43 28.83
C VAL A 7 16.16 16.99 28.40
N ILE A 8 15.40 16.21 29.19
CA ILE A 8 15.02 14.84 28.83
C ILE A 8 14.19 14.83 27.54
N LEU A 9 13.18 15.70 27.41
CA LEU A 9 12.36 15.79 26.20
C LEU A 9 13.20 16.16 24.97
N LEU A 10 14.16 17.07 25.11
CA LEU A 10 15.03 17.48 24.02
C LEU A 10 15.94 16.34 23.56
N VAL A 11 16.54 15.60 24.50
CA VAL A 11 17.37 14.43 24.18
C VAL A 11 16.53 13.35 23.48
N CYS A 12 15.32 13.06 23.98
CA CYS A 12 14.41 12.11 23.34
C CYS A 12 14.02 12.55 21.92
N ALA A 13 13.71 13.83 21.72
CA ALA A 13 13.35 14.38 20.41
C ALA A 13 14.51 14.29 19.42
N VAL A 14 15.73 14.67 19.84
CA VAL A 14 16.94 14.56 19.01
C VAL A 14 17.21 13.10 18.65
N THR A 15 17.11 12.19 19.61
CA THR A 15 17.30 10.75 19.38
C THR A 15 16.27 10.21 18.40
N ALA A 16 14.99 10.61 18.51
CA ALA A 16 13.94 10.20 17.60
C ALA A 16 14.20 10.71 16.17
N VAL A 17 14.59 11.97 16.00
CA VAL A 17 14.91 12.54 14.69
C VAL A 17 16.13 11.84 14.07
N ALA A 18 17.18 11.58 14.86
CA ALA A 18 18.36 10.86 14.40
C ALA A 18 18.01 9.43 13.95
N ALA A 19 17.16 8.73 14.70
CA ALA A 19 16.71 7.38 14.35
C ALA A 19 15.87 7.37 13.06
N LEU A 20 14.96 8.34 12.89
CA LEU A 20 14.18 8.49 11.66
C LEU A 20 15.06 8.82 10.45
N PHE A 21 16.05 9.70 10.62
CA PHE A 21 16.96 10.07 9.54
C PHE A 21 17.85 8.89 9.12
N ALA A 22 18.40 8.15 10.09
CA ALA A 22 19.12 6.92 9.82
C ALA A 22 18.23 5.94 9.03
N ALA A 23 17.05 5.60 9.57
CA ALA A 23 16.11 4.70 8.90
C ALA A 23 15.78 5.14 7.47
N GLY A 24 15.54 6.44 7.25
CA GLY A 24 15.30 7.01 5.93
C GLY A 24 16.48 6.85 4.97
N SER A 25 17.70 7.11 5.43
CA SER A 25 18.91 6.99 4.61
C SER A 25 19.23 5.55 4.17
N GLN A 26 18.73 4.54 4.89
CA GLN A 26 18.88 3.14 4.51
C GLN A 26 17.84 2.66 3.50
N LEU A 27 16.76 3.43 3.29
CA LEU A 27 15.62 3.02 2.47
C LEU A 27 16.03 2.80 1.00
N ASP A 28 16.83 3.70 0.42
CA ASP A 28 17.28 3.60 -0.97
C ASP A 28 18.15 2.36 -1.20
N ARG A 29 19.06 2.06 -0.27
CA ARG A 29 19.89 0.85 -0.34
C ARG A 29 19.04 -0.42 -0.26
N ILE A 30 18.06 -0.44 0.64
CA ILE A 30 17.13 -1.57 0.77
C ILE A 30 16.29 -1.73 -0.49
N ASN A 31 15.81 -0.63 -1.09
CA ASN A 31 15.03 -0.66 -2.32
C ASN A 31 15.87 -1.17 -3.51
N ALA A 32 17.10 -0.69 -3.68
CA ALA A 32 18.01 -1.17 -4.70
C ALA A 32 18.32 -2.68 -4.53
N GLN A 33 18.52 -3.15 -3.30
CA GLN A 33 18.69 -4.58 -3.03
C GLN A 33 17.45 -5.41 -3.36
N ARG A 34 16.25 -4.89 -3.06
CA ARG A 34 14.98 -5.56 -3.40
C ARG A 34 14.79 -5.70 -4.90
N GLU A 35 15.19 -4.69 -5.68
CA GLU A 35 15.15 -4.76 -7.15
C GLU A 35 16.12 -5.80 -7.69
N GLN A 36 17.37 -5.81 -7.22
CA GLN A 36 18.38 -6.80 -7.63
C GLN A 36 17.95 -8.24 -7.31
N LEU A 37 17.35 -8.44 -6.14
CA LEU A 37 16.84 -9.74 -5.70
C LEU A 37 15.50 -10.13 -6.33
N LYS A 38 14.95 -9.29 -7.23
CA LYS A 38 13.61 -9.47 -7.84
C LYS A 38 12.49 -9.67 -6.80
N LEU A 39 12.66 -9.11 -5.61
CA LEU A 39 11.66 -9.16 -4.53
C LEU A 39 10.54 -8.11 -4.73
N VAL A 40 10.74 -7.20 -5.68
CA VAL A 40 9.74 -6.20 -6.08
C VAL A 40 8.73 -6.83 -7.04
N SER A 41 7.64 -7.35 -6.47
CA SER A 41 6.50 -7.90 -7.24
C SER A 41 5.52 -6.82 -7.72
N ASN A 42 5.80 -5.55 -7.47
CA ASN A 42 4.89 -4.44 -7.73
C ASN A 42 5.55 -3.47 -8.72
N PRO A 43 5.57 -3.78 -10.03
CA PRO A 43 5.92 -2.77 -11.03
C PRO A 43 5.03 -1.56 -10.79
N ALA A 44 5.60 -0.36 -10.89
CA ALA A 44 4.82 0.87 -10.86
C ALA A 44 3.63 0.69 -11.81
N LEU A 45 2.44 1.03 -11.32
CA LEU A 45 1.17 0.81 -12.01
C LEU A 45 1.09 1.68 -13.26
N GLU A 46 1.81 1.28 -14.32
CA GLU A 46 1.91 1.98 -15.60
C GLU A 46 0.56 2.05 -16.33
N ASN A 47 -0.38 1.16 -15.98
CA ASN A 47 -1.66 1.00 -16.66
C ASN A 47 -2.89 1.09 -15.73
N ALA A 48 -2.71 1.48 -14.46
CA ALA A 48 -3.88 1.72 -13.61
C ALA A 48 -4.45 3.11 -13.91
N PRO A 49 -5.80 3.26 -13.92
CA PRO A 49 -6.42 4.57 -14.07
C PRO A 49 -5.79 5.56 -13.08
N PRO A 50 -5.56 6.83 -13.48
CA PRO A 50 -4.85 7.81 -12.65
C PRO A 50 -5.39 7.91 -11.21
N SER A 51 -6.69 7.72 -11.01
CA SER A 51 -7.34 7.67 -9.68
C SER A 51 -6.83 6.54 -8.77
N LEU A 52 -6.42 5.39 -9.31
CA LEU A 52 -5.85 4.26 -8.56
C LEU A 52 -4.32 4.32 -8.42
N ALA A 53 -3.64 5.00 -9.34
CA ALA A 53 -2.21 5.26 -9.22
C ALA A 53 -1.90 6.17 -8.01
N PHE A 54 -2.75 7.17 -7.74
CA PHE A 54 -2.63 8.02 -6.55
C PHE A 54 -2.84 7.24 -5.24
N ALA A 55 -3.77 6.29 -5.21
CA ALA A 55 -4.05 5.45 -4.05
C ALA A 55 -2.86 4.60 -3.59
N THR A 56 -2.00 4.19 -4.53
CA THR A 56 -0.89 3.26 -4.29
C THR A 56 0.44 3.95 -4.07
N VAL A 57 0.66 5.10 -4.74
CA VAL A 57 1.90 5.88 -4.61
C VAL A 57 1.87 6.79 -3.38
N ALA A 58 0.69 7.30 -2.97
CA ALA A 58 0.59 8.26 -1.88
C ALA A 58 0.22 7.66 -0.51
N LEU A 59 -0.42 6.47 -0.45
CA LEU A 59 -1.07 6.01 0.79
C LEU A 59 -0.77 4.54 1.13
N GLY A 60 0.51 4.18 1.30
CA GLY A 60 0.98 2.81 1.62
C GLY A 60 -0.05 1.87 2.27
N ALA A 61 -0.48 2.12 3.51
CA ALA A 61 -1.44 1.29 4.24
C ALA A 61 -2.92 1.44 3.81
N PHE A 62 -3.31 2.57 3.21
CA PHE A 62 -4.70 2.81 2.77
C PHE A 62 -5.07 2.04 1.49
N ARG A 63 -4.10 1.41 0.82
CA ARG A 63 -4.35 0.45 -0.27
C ARG A 63 -5.37 -0.63 0.16
N GLY A 64 -5.35 -1.03 1.44
CA GLY A 64 -6.33 -1.98 1.99
C GLY A 64 -7.76 -1.43 2.01
N LEU A 65 -7.95 -0.19 2.50
CA LEU A 65 -9.29 0.42 2.60
C LEU A 65 -9.96 0.60 1.23
N ILE A 66 -9.16 0.91 0.21
CA ILE A 66 -9.68 1.05 -1.17
C ILE A 66 -10.10 -0.31 -1.73
N VAL A 67 -9.35 -1.36 -1.43
CA VAL A 67 -9.72 -2.74 -1.79
C VAL A 67 -11.05 -3.12 -1.13
N ASP A 68 -11.24 -2.80 0.15
CA ASP A 68 -12.50 -3.10 0.85
C ASP A 68 -13.71 -2.43 0.18
N ILE A 69 -13.56 -1.15 -0.22
CA ILE A 69 -14.61 -0.41 -0.95
C ILE A 69 -14.89 -1.05 -2.31
N LEU A 70 -13.84 -1.41 -3.06
CA LEU A 70 -14.00 -2.09 -4.34
C LEU A 70 -14.67 -3.46 -4.15
N TRP A 71 -14.43 -4.14 -3.02
CA TRP A 71 -15.05 -5.43 -2.74
C TRP A 71 -16.55 -5.30 -2.52
N MET A 72 -16.97 -4.34 -1.66
CA MET A 72 -18.39 -4.03 -1.48
C MET A 72 -19.08 -3.67 -2.80
N ARG A 73 -18.38 -2.96 -3.69
CA ARG A 73 -18.91 -2.62 -5.02
C ARG A 73 -19.05 -3.83 -5.92
N ALA A 74 -18.05 -4.72 -5.98
CA ALA A 74 -18.12 -5.90 -6.83
C ALA A 74 -19.19 -6.88 -6.34
N ASP A 75 -19.42 -6.98 -5.03
CA ASP A 75 -20.48 -7.81 -4.46
C ASP A 75 -21.87 -7.29 -4.85
N LYS A 76 -22.09 -5.98 -4.71
CA LYS A 76 -23.33 -5.33 -5.19
C LYS A 76 -23.58 -5.55 -6.69
N LEU A 77 -22.54 -5.44 -7.52
CA LEU A 77 -22.65 -5.70 -8.98
C LEU A 77 -23.00 -7.15 -9.29
N LYS A 78 -22.53 -8.11 -8.47
CA LYS A 78 -22.92 -9.52 -8.60
C LYS A 78 -24.39 -9.73 -8.24
N GLU A 79 -24.89 -9.10 -7.19
CA GLU A 79 -26.31 -9.16 -6.81
C GLU A 79 -27.22 -8.57 -7.90
N GLU A 80 -26.77 -7.52 -8.58
CA GLU A 80 -27.47 -6.88 -9.71
C GLU A 80 -27.38 -7.68 -11.03
N GLY A 81 -26.68 -8.83 -11.06
CA GLY A 81 -26.48 -9.65 -12.25
C GLY A 81 -25.47 -9.09 -13.26
N GLN A 82 -24.73 -8.04 -12.90
CA GLN A 82 -23.74 -7.37 -13.75
C GLN A 82 -22.36 -8.01 -13.62
N PHE A 83 -22.25 -9.27 -14.05
CA PHE A 83 -21.02 -10.06 -13.90
C PHE A 83 -19.80 -9.48 -14.65
N PHE A 84 -20.02 -8.79 -15.78
CA PHE A 84 -18.94 -8.18 -16.54
C PHE A 84 -18.29 -7.01 -15.79
N ASP A 85 -19.11 -6.15 -15.17
CA ASP A 85 -18.63 -5.01 -14.39
C ASP A 85 -18.02 -5.46 -13.06
N ALA A 86 -18.58 -6.50 -12.43
CA ALA A 86 -17.97 -7.13 -11.26
C ALA A 86 -16.57 -7.70 -11.58
N LEU A 87 -16.39 -8.32 -12.75
CA LEU A 87 -15.08 -8.81 -13.20
C LEU A 87 -14.09 -7.67 -13.43
N GLN A 88 -14.54 -6.55 -13.99
CA GLN A 88 -13.69 -5.38 -14.18
C GLN A 88 -13.20 -4.83 -12.83
N VAL A 89 -14.07 -4.76 -11.82
CA VAL A 89 -13.68 -4.35 -10.46
C VAL A 89 -12.74 -5.38 -9.81
N ALA A 90 -12.97 -6.68 -10.00
CA ALA A 90 -12.07 -7.73 -9.50
C ALA A 90 -10.66 -7.65 -10.12
N LYS A 91 -10.54 -7.29 -11.40
CA LYS A 91 -9.24 -7.00 -12.04
C LYS A 91 -8.52 -5.83 -11.38
N TRP A 92 -9.27 -4.82 -10.91
CA TRP A 92 -8.69 -3.68 -10.22
C TRP A 92 -8.20 -4.08 -8.83
N ILE A 93 -8.96 -4.92 -8.13
CA ILE A 93 -8.56 -5.45 -6.82
C ILE A 93 -7.31 -6.34 -6.92
N THR A 94 -7.23 -7.24 -7.90
CA THR A 94 -6.05 -8.10 -8.13
C THR A 94 -4.82 -7.31 -8.54
N THR A 95 -4.98 -6.26 -9.35
CA THR A 95 -3.92 -5.29 -9.66
C THR A 95 -3.46 -4.55 -8.39
N LEU A 96 -4.41 -4.19 -7.53
CA LEU A 96 -4.17 -3.63 -6.21
C LEU A 96 -3.76 -4.66 -5.17
N GLN A 97 -3.70 -5.97 -5.42
CA GLN A 97 -3.18 -6.95 -4.44
C GLN A 97 -2.62 -8.18 -5.17
N PRO A 98 -1.45 -8.06 -5.84
CA PRO A 98 -0.93 -9.13 -6.70
C PRO A 98 -0.56 -10.40 -5.92
N ARG A 99 -0.28 -10.29 -4.61
CA ARG A 99 0.01 -11.43 -3.73
C ARG A 99 -1.23 -12.20 -3.25
N PHE A 100 -2.44 -11.71 -3.52
CA PHE A 100 -3.70 -12.30 -3.07
C PHE A 100 -4.50 -12.96 -4.21
N ALA A 101 -3.83 -13.35 -5.31
CA ALA A 101 -4.49 -13.98 -6.46
C ALA A 101 -5.30 -15.25 -6.10
N ALA A 102 -4.85 -16.02 -5.08
CA ALA A 102 -5.49 -17.26 -4.65
C ALA A 102 -6.94 -17.11 -4.14
N VAL A 103 -7.38 -15.92 -3.73
CA VAL A 103 -8.78 -15.68 -3.31
C VAL A 103 -9.71 -15.55 -4.54
N TRP A 104 -9.15 -15.16 -5.69
CA TRP A 104 -9.92 -14.89 -6.91
C TRP A 104 -10.09 -16.11 -7.81
N GLU A 105 -9.40 -17.22 -7.51
CA GLU A 105 -9.62 -18.51 -8.19
C GLU A 105 -11.02 -19.09 -7.95
N PHE A 106 -11.71 -18.70 -6.87
CA PHE A 106 -13.07 -19.15 -6.58
C PHE A 106 -14.12 -18.63 -7.58
N HIS A 107 -13.75 -17.66 -8.43
CA HIS A 107 -14.61 -17.08 -9.48
C HIS A 107 -14.41 -17.72 -10.87
N ALA A 108 -13.59 -18.77 -11.00
CA ALA A 108 -13.39 -19.51 -12.25
C ALA A 108 -14.35 -20.70 -12.38
#